data_AF-A2E1L1-F1
#
_entry.id   AF-A2E1L1-F1
#
_cell.length_a   1.000
_cell.length_b   1.000
_cell.length_c   1.000
_cell.angle_alpha   90.00
_cell.angle_beta   90.00
_cell.angle_gamma   90.00
#
_symmetry.space_group_name_H-M   'P 1'
#
loop_
_entity.id
_entity.type
_entity.pdbx_description
1 polymer ?
#
loop_
_entity_poly.entity_id
_entity_poly.type
_entity_poly.pdbx_seq_one_letter_code
_entity_poly.pdbx_strand_id
1 'polypeptide(L)'
;MEGNSRFHALVHYKKRYNSRYKPHRVFRNWTLDYRLPWLCFIEISMMIIYVLIGYTNQLSINDFTIDFTKTVDEYFLSDYDFDDPPEMSNSWVGIIYFKQKLLEVTQSTGQRFFDFSKELPLTHPFFPAESMQVTVVTIGGQVIDVNFRQSNISLVTPFINAFMDSFSQIIMSMKYDLQESELTKDNRLELEVIGEFTRDTDSDIVFVDFYHTRITNSKSSGTFLHGSVIIFPAAVCVFGGIAIILNSIYTYEVYMFSKEKAERNFQKTMDIFWEKYDKWCFFSFICHTITVISCTLYIIYGLDYEDQLPFTNTLMAISSMLHCFLLIRYLRQKPSTMIIVNVIFAGGVTFLQFLIGCLVIFAGYLVLGCSLFGTYCINFATFTQGAVVLIAIIHGDSIQDLYDSVMDRADLPWWVLFFYMSIWAFFSLTIMFNISISIFEESLTREIFTGSNEHAQQIETLTMNLPRSYRTVF
;
A
#
# COMPACT_ATOMS: atom_id res chain seq x y z
N MET A 1 -26.02 -25.05 48.82
CA MET A 1 -24.86 -24.74 47.95
C MET A 1 -25.35 -23.83 46.84
N GLU A 2 -25.42 -22.54 47.15
CA GLU A 2 -25.65 -21.47 46.18
C GLU A 2 -24.28 -21.06 45.62
N GLY A 3 -24.13 -21.07 44.30
CA GLY A 3 -22.89 -20.61 43.68
C GLY A 3 -22.77 -21.07 42.24
N ASN A 4 -23.49 -20.40 41.32
CA ASN A 4 -23.06 -20.16 39.92
C ASN A 4 -24.15 -19.46 39.08
N SER A 5 -24.63 -18.28 39.48
CA SER A 5 -25.56 -17.50 38.64
C SER A 5 -25.04 -16.13 38.18
N ARG A 6 -23.82 -15.74 38.54
CA ARG A 6 -23.32 -14.38 38.23
C ARG A 6 -22.62 -14.21 36.89
N PHE A 7 -22.33 -15.27 36.14
CA PHE A 7 -21.74 -15.15 34.79
C PHE A 7 -22.77 -15.10 33.65
N HIS A 8 -24.05 -15.38 33.92
CA HIS A 8 -25.13 -15.29 32.93
C HIS A 8 -25.68 -13.87 32.73
N ALA A 9 -25.19 -12.87 33.47
CA ALA A 9 -25.70 -11.51 33.43
C ALA A 9 -25.10 -10.61 32.33
N LEU A 10 -23.95 -10.99 31.74
CA LEU A 10 -23.30 -10.18 30.70
C LEU A 10 -23.83 -10.44 29.27
N VAL A 11 -24.59 -11.52 29.07
CA VAL A 11 -25.25 -11.83 27.80
C VAL A 11 -26.71 -12.15 28.08
N HIS A 12 -27.46 -11.18 28.63
CA HIS A 12 -28.92 -11.29 28.65
C HIS A 12 -29.42 -11.24 27.20
N TYR A 13 -29.62 -12.43 26.63
CA TYR A 13 -30.43 -12.69 25.45
C TYR A 13 -31.88 -12.32 25.81
N LYS A 14 -32.17 -11.01 25.94
CA LYS A 14 -33.54 -10.50 26.07
C LYS A 14 -34.25 -10.92 24.80
N LYS A 15 -34.99 -12.03 24.89
CA LYS A 15 -35.88 -12.59 23.88
C LYS A 15 -36.58 -11.41 23.21
N ARG A 16 -36.34 -11.21 21.91
CA ARG A 16 -36.86 -10.10 21.11
C ARG A 16 -38.35 -9.93 21.41
N TYR A 17 -38.72 -8.94 22.21
CA TYR A 17 -40.13 -8.72 22.57
C TYR A 17 -40.95 -8.13 21.41
N ASN A 18 -40.33 -7.94 20.24
CA ASN A 18 -41.03 -7.68 18.98
C ASN A 18 -40.12 -8.05 17.80
N SER A 19 -40.38 -9.20 17.16
CA SER A 19 -39.74 -9.58 15.88
C SER A 19 -40.16 -8.68 14.70
N ARG A 20 -41.01 -7.66 14.94
CA ARG A 20 -41.51 -6.71 13.94
C ARG A 20 -40.63 -5.48 13.72
N TYR A 21 -39.57 -5.26 14.52
CA TYR A 21 -38.74 -4.07 14.35
C TYR A 21 -37.78 -4.20 13.15
N LYS A 22 -37.69 -3.13 12.35
CA LYS A 22 -36.81 -3.05 11.18
C LYS A 22 -35.34 -3.11 11.65
N PRO A 23 -34.50 -4.01 11.12
CA PRO A 23 -33.11 -4.19 11.56
C PRO A 23 -32.17 -3.02 11.22
N HIS A 24 -32.64 -2.00 10.49
CA HIS A 24 -31.77 -1.15 9.67
C HIS A 24 -31.03 0.02 10.30
N ARG A 25 -31.12 0.26 11.62
CA ARG A 25 -30.54 1.49 12.17
C ARG A 25 -29.85 1.23 13.50
N VAL A 26 -28.60 0.76 13.45
CA VAL A 26 -27.74 0.48 14.62
C VAL A 26 -27.78 1.63 15.64
N PHE A 27 -27.62 2.88 15.20
CA PHE A 27 -27.66 4.05 16.09
C PHE A 27 -29.07 4.48 16.52
N ARG A 28 -30.10 4.22 15.72
CA ARG A 28 -31.49 4.47 16.14
C ARG A 28 -31.96 3.44 17.17
N ASN A 29 -31.46 2.21 17.04
CA ASN A 29 -31.68 1.16 18.04
C ASN A 29 -30.89 1.46 19.31
N TRP A 30 -29.71 2.09 19.22
CA TRP A 30 -29.02 2.60 20.40
C TRP A 30 -29.83 3.68 21.12
N THR A 31 -30.37 4.67 20.40
CA THR A 31 -31.17 5.74 21.02
C THR A 31 -32.51 5.26 21.59
N LEU A 32 -33.11 4.22 21.00
CA LEU A 32 -34.41 3.69 21.44
C LEU A 32 -34.29 2.58 22.51
N ASP A 33 -33.29 1.71 22.40
CA ASP A 33 -33.16 0.51 23.26
C ASP A 33 -31.91 0.54 24.17
N TYR A 34 -31.14 1.63 24.19
CA TYR A 34 -29.88 1.77 24.94
C TYR A 34 -28.84 0.68 24.63
N ARG A 35 -28.89 0.08 23.44
CA ARG A 35 -27.94 -0.96 23.02
C ARG A 35 -26.64 -0.35 22.51
N LEU A 36 -25.53 -0.61 23.20
CA LEU A 36 -24.21 -0.16 22.77
C LEU A 36 -23.90 -0.62 21.33
N PRO A 37 -23.45 0.27 20.43
CA PRO A 37 -23.08 -0.06 19.07
C PRO A 37 -21.70 -0.75 19.04
N TRP A 38 -21.61 -1.98 19.57
CA TRP A 38 -20.36 -2.72 19.73
C TRP A 38 -19.51 -2.81 18.45
N LEU A 39 -20.15 -3.01 17.30
CA LEU A 39 -19.45 -3.06 16.01
C LEU A 39 -18.70 -1.75 15.70
N CYS A 40 -19.25 -0.60 16.07
CA CYS A 40 -18.59 0.70 15.92
C CYS A 40 -17.35 0.81 16.79
N PHE A 41 -17.47 0.42 18.06
CA PHE A 41 -16.32 0.43 18.97
C PHE A 41 -15.22 -0.53 18.52
N ILE A 42 -15.59 -1.72 18.03
CA ILE A 42 -14.63 -2.70 17.51
C ILE A 42 -13.88 -2.12 16.30
N GLU A 43 -14.59 -1.51 15.34
CA GLU A 43 -13.98 -0.92 14.14
C GLU A 43 -13.07 0.27 14.45
N ILE A 44 -13.47 1.17 15.36
CA ILE A 44 -12.62 2.26 15.81
C ILE A 44 -11.38 1.72 16.55
N SER A 45 -11.56 0.70 17.39
CA SER A 45 -10.45 0.08 18.12
C SER A 45 -9.45 -0.56 17.18
N MET A 46 -9.91 -1.27 16.14
CA MET A 46 -9.02 -1.83 15.10
C MET A 46 -8.23 -0.72 14.41
N MET A 47 -8.87 0.41 14.07
CA MET A 47 -8.16 1.54 13.45
C MET A 47 -7.08 2.13 14.36
N ILE A 48 -7.37 2.29 15.66
CA ILE A 48 -6.37 2.75 16.63
C ILE A 48 -5.19 1.77 16.69
N ILE A 49 -5.47 0.46 16.68
CA ILE A 49 -4.41 -0.55 16.69
C ILE A 49 -3.61 -0.55 15.38
N TYR A 50 -4.24 -0.32 14.22
CA TYR A 50 -3.50 -0.14 12.96
C TYR A 50 -2.53 1.05 13.02
N VAL A 51 -2.93 2.17 13.63
CA VAL A 51 -2.03 3.32 13.84
C VAL A 51 -0.86 2.93 14.75
N LEU A 52 -1.11 2.16 15.81
CA LEU A 52 -0.06 1.65 16.68
C LEU A 52 0.89 0.70 15.94
N ILE A 53 0.37 -0.20 15.10
CA ILE A 53 1.19 -1.09 14.24
C ILE A 53 2.08 -0.26 13.30
N GLY A 54 1.51 0.75 12.64
CA GLY A 54 2.25 1.64 11.75
C GLY A 54 3.38 2.36 12.49
N TYR A 55 3.08 2.89 13.68
CA TYR A 55 4.06 3.57 14.52
C TYR A 55 5.17 2.63 15.03
N THR A 56 4.82 1.41 15.47
CA THR A 56 5.84 0.45 15.91
C THR A 56 6.71 -0.02 14.75
N ASN A 57 6.14 -0.28 13.58
CA ASN A 57 6.89 -0.67 12.39
C ASN A 57 7.84 0.44 11.91
N GLN A 58 7.39 1.71 12.01
CA GLN A 58 8.23 2.86 11.71
C GLN A 58 9.46 2.89 12.62
N LEU A 59 9.25 2.91 13.94
CA LEU A 59 10.33 3.02 14.93
C LEU A 59 11.28 1.82 14.95
N SER A 60 10.82 0.63 14.56
CA SER A 60 11.64 -0.58 14.64
C SER A 60 12.36 -0.91 13.34
N ILE A 61 11.61 -1.10 12.25
CA ILE A 61 12.14 -1.70 11.02
C ILE A 61 12.45 -0.63 9.99
N ASN A 62 11.54 0.33 9.78
CA ASN A 62 11.71 1.29 8.69
C ASN A 62 12.86 2.25 8.95
N ASP A 63 12.92 2.87 10.13
CA ASP A 63 13.97 3.84 10.44
C ASP A 63 15.35 3.17 10.38
N PHE A 64 15.51 1.99 10.98
CA PHE A 64 16.75 1.21 10.86
C PHE A 64 17.08 0.86 9.40
N THR A 65 16.11 0.36 8.63
CA THR A 65 16.34 -0.06 7.24
C THR A 65 16.79 1.12 6.40
N ILE A 66 16.14 2.28 6.54
CA ILE A 66 16.50 3.50 5.78
C ILE A 66 17.89 3.99 6.17
N ASP A 67 18.18 4.10 7.47
CA ASP A 67 19.47 4.57 7.95
C ASP A 67 20.60 3.61 7.57
N PHE A 68 20.34 2.29 7.63
CA PHE A 68 21.31 1.26 7.25
C PHE A 68 21.50 1.20 5.73
N THR A 69 20.45 1.32 4.92
CA THR A 69 20.54 1.45 3.45
C THR A 69 21.43 2.64 3.10
N LYS A 70 21.14 3.82 3.68
CA LYS A 70 21.95 5.02 3.45
C LYS A 70 23.41 4.84 3.88
N THR A 71 23.65 4.14 4.99
CA THR A 71 25.00 3.85 5.47
C THR A 71 25.73 2.90 4.52
N VAL A 72 25.06 1.88 3.99
CA VAL A 72 25.60 0.97 2.98
C VAL A 72 25.94 1.76 1.71
N ASP A 73 25.02 2.57 1.21
CA ASP A 73 25.23 3.39 0.01
C ASP A 73 26.42 4.33 0.20
N GLU A 74 26.42 5.14 1.26
CA GLU A 74 27.51 6.08 1.54
C GLU A 74 28.85 5.36 1.71
N TYR A 75 28.89 4.24 2.46
CA TYR A 75 30.13 3.51 2.70
C TYR A 75 30.69 2.86 1.44
N PHE A 76 29.85 2.14 0.68
CA PHE A 76 30.31 1.40 -0.50
C PHE A 76 30.51 2.29 -1.73
N LEU A 77 29.95 3.49 -1.76
CA LEU A 77 30.04 4.42 -2.89
C LEU A 77 30.94 5.65 -2.67
N SER A 78 31.30 6.00 -1.43
CA SER A 78 32.00 7.27 -1.09
C SER A 78 33.21 7.64 -1.94
N ASP A 79 33.97 6.64 -2.40
CA ASP A 79 35.27 6.85 -3.07
C ASP A 79 35.15 6.82 -4.60
N TYR A 80 33.92 6.73 -5.10
CA TYR A 80 33.63 6.66 -6.51
C TYR A 80 32.81 7.86 -6.94
N ASP A 81 33.41 8.67 -7.82
CA ASP A 81 32.68 9.63 -8.64
C ASP A 81 31.86 8.86 -9.68
N PHE A 82 30.75 8.26 -9.24
CA PHE A 82 29.75 7.74 -10.17
C PHE A 82 28.97 8.92 -10.75
N ASP A 83 28.68 8.86 -12.05
CA ASP A 83 27.69 9.75 -12.63
C ASP A 83 26.35 9.44 -11.96
N ASP A 84 25.64 10.47 -11.49
CA ASP A 84 24.32 10.29 -10.89
C ASP A 84 23.44 9.51 -11.87
N PRO A 85 22.74 8.45 -11.41
CA PRO A 85 21.76 7.79 -12.24
C PRO A 85 20.72 8.83 -12.70
N PRO A 86 20.19 8.72 -13.92
CA PRO A 86 19.14 9.63 -14.34
C PRO A 86 17.98 9.55 -13.35
N GLU A 87 17.44 10.70 -12.92
CA GLU A 87 16.54 10.89 -11.75
C GLU A 87 15.32 9.95 -11.65
N MET A 88 15.01 9.17 -12.70
CA MET A 88 13.90 8.21 -12.74
C MET A 88 14.30 6.75 -12.89
N SER A 89 15.58 6.44 -12.75
CA SER A 89 16.15 5.09 -12.64
C SER A 89 16.17 4.68 -11.16
N ASN A 90 15.02 4.24 -10.66
CA ASN A 90 14.78 4.06 -9.22
C ASN A 90 15.55 2.89 -8.55
N SER A 91 16.54 2.27 -9.21
CA SER A 91 17.22 1.07 -8.70
C SER A 91 18.74 1.01 -8.90
N TRP A 92 19.36 1.97 -9.57
CA TRP A 92 20.80 1.89 -9.85
C TRP A 92 21.48 3.07 -9.19
N VAL A 93 22.58 2.82 -8.48
CA VAL A 93 23.28 3.86 -7.72
C VAL A 93 24.57 4.31 -8.42
N GLY A 94 25.09 3.52 -9.38
CA GLY A 94 26.26 3.93 -10.17
C GLY A 94 26.34 3.27 -11.55
N ILE A 95 27.10 3.90 -12.44
CA ILE A 95 27.35 3.45 -13.82
C ILE A 95 28.85 3.25 -14.04
N ILE A 96 29.25 2.12 -14.62
CA ILE A 96 30.64 1.80 -14.97
C ILE A 96 30.76 1.57 -16.48
N TYR A 97 31.55 2.41 -17.15
CA TYR A 97 31.85 2.31 -18.58
C TYR A 97 33.12 1.52 -18.91
N PHE A 98 34.07 1.43 -17.97
CA PHE A 98 35.41 0.90 -18.24
C PHE A 98 35.71 -0.37 -17.46
N LYS A 99 36.22 -1.39 -18.15
CA LYS A 99 36.69 -2.66 -17.56
C LYS A 99 37.64 -2.47 -16.39
N GLN A 100 38.60 -1.56 -16.50
CA GLN A 100 39.56 -1.28 -15.45
C GLN A 100 38.87 -0.75 -14.18
N LYS A 101 37.91 0.16 -14.35
CA LYS A 101 37.12 0.69 -13.25
C LYS A 101 36.28 -0.40 -12.58
N LEU A 102 35.69 -1.33 -13.35
CA LEU A 102 34.97 -2.47 -12.79
C LEU A 102 35.87 -3.35 -11.91
N LEU A 103 37.08 -3.66 -12.38
CA LEU A 103 38.04 -4.45 -11.60
C LEU A 103 38.49 -3.74 -10.33
N GLU A 104 38.70 -2.42 -10.40
CA GLU A 104 39.05 -1.59 -9.23
C GLU A 104 37.90 -1.53 -8.22
N VAL A 105 36.67 -1.29 -8.68
CA VAL A 105 35.48 -1.22 -7.84
C VAL A 105 35.24 -2.57 -7.17
N THR A 106 35.20 -3.67 -7.92
CA THR A 106 34.96 -5.01 -7.36
C THR A 106 36.04 -5.43 -6.36
N GLN A 107 37.32 -5.13 -6.62
CA GLN A 107 38.40 -5.41 -5.67
C GLN A 107 38.23 -4.62 -4.37
N SER A 108 37.96 -3.31 -4.47
CA SER A 108 37.80 -2.43 -3.32
C SER A 108 36.52 -2.76 -2.55
N THR A 109 35.40 -3.04 -3.22
CA THR A 109 34.18 -3.59 -2.62
C THR A 109 34.47 -4.86 -1.82
N GLY A 110 35.25 -5.79 -2.39
CA GLY A 110 35.67 -6.99 -1.68
C GLY A 110 36.45 -6.71 -0.38
N GLN A 111 37.34 -5.72 -0.40
CA GLN A 111 38.07 -5.30 0.80
C GLN A 111 37.12 -4.63 1.82
N ARG A 112 36.27 -3.71 1.34
CA ARG A 112 35.28 -2.98 2.12
C ARG A 112 34.32 -3.90 2.86
N PHE A 113 33.92 -5.02 2.28
CA PHE A 113 33.11 -6.04 2.98
C PHE A 113 33.77 -6.53 4.30
N PHE A 114 35.08 -6.80 4.30
CA PHE A 114 35.77 -7.24 5.52
C PHE A 114 36.05 -6.11 6.53
N ASP A 115 36.09 -4.86 6.06
CA ASP A 115 36.41 -3.69 6.88
C ASP A 115 35.18 -2.92 7.36
N PHE A 116 34.02 -3.11 6.72
CA PHE A 116 32.73 -2.47 7.04
C PHE A 116 32.41 -2.58 8.53
N SER A 117 32.57 -3.78 9.09
CA SER A 117 32.28 -4.03 10.50
C SER A 117 33.18 -3.31 11.51
N LYS A 118 34.39 -2.92 11.08
CA LYS A 118 35.38 -2.24 11.93
C LYS A 118 35.25 -0.72 11.84
N GLU A 119 34.78 -0.22 10.70
CA GLU A 119 34.72 1.21 10.39
C GLU A 119 33.38 1.83 10.77
N LEU A 120 32.31 1.03 10.85
CA LEU A 120 31.01 1.51 11.31
C LEU A 120 31.03 1.91 12.80
N PRO A 121 30.56 3.12 13.16
CA PRO A 121 30.48 3.57 14.55
C PRO A 121 29.27 2.98 15.28
N LEU A 122 29.15 1.65 15.32
CA LEU A 122 28.04 0.97 15.99
C LEU A 122 28.30 0.85 17.50
N THR A 123 27.25 1.11 18.28
CA THR A 123 27.28 0.88 19.74
C THR A 123 27.28 -0.63 20.07
N HIS A 124 26.78 -1.45 19.15
CA HIS A 124 26.65 -2.88 19.31
C HIS A 124 27.70 -3.63 18.48
N PRO A 125 28.23 -4.77 18.99
CA PRO A 125 29.16 -5.60 18.22
C PRO A 125 28.52 -6.06 16.92
N PHE A 126 29.24 -5.86 15.82
CA PHE A 126 28.83 -6.23 14.47
C PHE A 126 29.93 -7.11 13.90
N PHE A 127 29.61 -8.38 13.64
CA PHE A 127 30.60 -9.39 13.26
C PHE A 127 30.43 -9.80 11.81
N PRO A 128 31.47 -9.69 10.97
CA PRO A 128 31.41 -10.15 9.60
C PRO A 128 31.51 -11.69 9.55
N ALA A 129 30.87 -12.31 8.56
CA ALA A 129 31.08 -13.72 8.24
C ALA A 129 32.56 -14.01 7.90
N GLU A 130 32.99 -15.27 8.02
CA GLU A 130 34.37 -15.65 7.70
C GLU A 130 34.71 -15.49 6.20
N SER A 131 33.69 -15.50 5.34
CA SER A 131 33.84 -15.41 3.90
C SER A 131 32.77 -14.55 3.25
N MET A 132 33.18 -13.84 2.21
CA MET A 132 32.34 -13.17 1.23
C MET A 132 32.03 -14.14 0.09
N GLN A 133 30.77 -14.20 -0.34
CA GLN A 133 30.34 -14.96 -1.51
C GLN A 133 30.42 -14.09 -2.75
N VAL A 134 30.97 -14.63 -3.84
CA VAL A 134 30.92 -14.00 -5.16
C VAL A 134 30.27 -14.96 -6.13
N THR A 135 29.16 -14.52 -6.70
CA THR A 135 28.37 -15.26 -7.68
C THR A 135 28.50 -14.55 -9.03
N VAL A 136 28.96 -15.27 -10.06
CA VAL A 136 28.98 -14.77 -11.43
C VAL A 136 27.92 -15.52 -12.23
N VAL A 137 26.96 -14.78 -12.76
CA VAL A 137 26.00 -15.27 -13.74
C VAL A 137 26.51 -14.92 -15.11
N THR A 138 26.66 -15.92 -15.98
CA THR A 138 27.08 -15.72 -17.37
C THR A 138 25.89 -15.40 -18.27
N ILE A 139 26.14 -14.81 -19.44
CA ILE A 139 25.12 -14.56 -20.48
C ILE A 139 24.41 -15.87 -20.91
N GLY A 140 25.08 -17.02 -20.76
CA GLY A 140 24.50 -18.35 -21.00
C GLY A 140 23.64 -18.90 -19.86
N GLY A 141 23.45 -18.15 -18.77
CA GLY A 141 22.68 -18.55 -17.59
C GLY A 141 23.42 -19.50 -16.63
N GLN A 142 24.72 -19.77 -16.87
CA GLN A 142 25.53 -20.54 -15.92
C GLN A 142 25.85 -19.68 -14.69
N VAL A 143 25.57 -20.22 -13.50
CA VAL A 143 25.87 -19.60 -12.21
C VAL A 143 27.14 -20.22 -11.63
N ILE A 144 28.09 -19.38 -11.21
CA ILE A 144 29.38 -19.79 -10.67
C ILE A 144 29.58 -19.10 -9.32
N ASP A 145 29.62 -19.88 -8.25
CA ASP A 145 29.75 -19.39 -6.87
C ASP A 145 31.13 -19.70 -6.29
N VAL A 146 31.80 -18.69 -5.73
CA VAL A 146 33.08 -18.84 -5.05
C VAL A 146 33.10 -18.02 -3.76
N ASN A 147 33.59 -18.63 -2.68
CA ASN A 147 33.76 -17.96 -1.40
C ASN A 147 35.19 -17.46 -1.22
N PHE A 148 35.34 -16.19 -0.89
CA PHE A 148 36.61 -15.53 -0.59
C PHE A 148 36.68 -15.19 0.90
N ARG A 149 37.85 -15.41 1.49
CA ARG A 149 38.21 -15.00 2.85
C ARG A 149 39.10 -13.76 2.78
N GLN A 150 39.25 -13.07 3.91
CA GLN A 150 40.13 -11.90 3.97
C GLN A 150 41.57 -12.20 3.50
N SER A 151 42.08 -13.41 3.75
CA SER A 151 43.43 -13.82 3.34
C SER A 151 43.62 -14.02 1.83
N ASN A 152 42.54 -14.22 1.06
CA ASN A 152 42.61 -14.49 -0.38
C ASN A 152 41.80 -13.48 -1.21
N ILE A 153 41.43 -12.34 -0.64
CA ILE A 153 40.64 -11.29 -1.30
C ILE A 153 41.28 -10.75 -2.58
N SER A 154 42.62 -10.79 -2.67
CA SER A 154 43.37 -10.44 -3.88
C SER A 154 43.09 -11.36 -5.08
N LEU A 155 42.45 -12.52 -4.87
CA LEU A 155 42.03 -13.43 -5.94
C LEU A 155 40.69 -13.05 -6.58
N VAL A 156 39.95 -12.08 -6.03
CA VAL A 156 38.68 -11.61 -6.61
C VAL A 156 38.91 -10.98 -7.99
N THR A 157 39.91 -10.11 -8.12
CA THR A 157 40.25 -9.46 -9.40
C THR A 157 40.57 -10.45 -10.52
N PRO A 158 41.49 -11.43 -10.35
CA PRO A 158 41.75 -12.42 -11.41
C PRO A 158 40.55 -13.35 -11.66
N PHE A 159 39.73 -13.64 -10.65
CA PHE A 159 38.50 -14.40 -10.81
C PHE A 159 37.48 -13.65 -11.70
N ILE A 160 37.15 -12.40 -11.35
CA ILE A 160 36.23 -11.57 -12.14
C ILE A 160 36.79 -11.34 -13.55
N ASN A 161 38.10 -11.07 -13.67
CA ASN A 161 38.74 -10.86 -14.96
C ASN A 161 38.56 -12.06 -15.92
N ALA A 162 38.48 -13.28 -15.40
CA ALA A 162 38.25 -14.49 -16.20
C ALA A 162 36.84 -14.53 -16.83
N PHE A 163 35.87 -13.82 -16.27
CA PHE A 163 34.48 -13.80 -16.74
C PHE A 163 34.06 -12.49 -17.41
N MET A 164 34.96 -11.49 -17.49
CA MET A 164 34.68 -10.15 -18.00
C MET A 164 33.95 -10.10 -19.34
N ASP A 165 34.24 -11.03 -20.24
CA ASP A 165 33.67 -11.02 -21.59
C ASP A 165 32.35 -11.80 -21.67
N SER A 166 31.95 -12.48 -20.60
CA SER A 166 30.84 -13.45 -20.61
C SER A 166 29.83 -13.31 -19.46
N PHE A 167 30.05 -12.40 -18.51
CA PHE A 167 29.13 -12.19 -17.39
C PHE A 167 27.90 -11.36 -17.82
N SER A 168 26.74 -11.72 -17.29
CA SER A 168 25.55 -10.88 -17.26
C SER A 168 25.42 -10.17 -15.91
N GLN A 169 25.81 -10.83 -14.82
CA GLN A 169 25.69 -10.31 -13.46
C GLN A 169 26.84 -10.80 -12.59
N ILE A 170 27.36 -9.92 -11.73
CA ILE A 170 28.27 -10.28 -10.65
C ILE A 170 27.61 -9.84 -9.35
N ILE A 171 27.41 -10.78 -8.43
CA ILE A 171 26.83 -10.52 -7.12
C ILE A 171 27.92 -10.81 -6.09
N MET A 172 28.24 -9.81 -5.28
CA MET A 172 29.15 -9.94 -4.16
C MET A 172 28.33 -9.77 -2.90
N SER A 173 28.29 -10.77 -2.02
CA SER A 173 27.52 -10.68 -0.78
C SER A 173 28.31 -11.11 0.45
N MET A 174 28.01 -10.47 1.57
CA MET A 174 28.58 -10.82 2.85
C MET A 174 27.53 -10.70 3.95
N LYS A 175 27.46 -11.75 4.78
CA LYS A 175 26.60 -11.81 5.96
C LYS A 175 27.30 -11.20 7.16
N TYR A 176 26.54 -10.54 8.00
CA TYR A 176 26.97 -9.89 9.22
C TYR A 176 26.01 -10.22 10.35
N ASP A 177 26.56 -10.59 11.50
CA ASP A 177 25.83 -10.82 12.73
C ASP A 177 25.87 -9.55 13.59
N LEU A 178 24.73 -8.88 13.76
CA LEU A 178 24.58 -7.79 14.72
C LEU A 178 24.10 -8.35 16.08
N GLN A 179 24.88 -8.14 17.14
CA GLN A 179 24.55 -8.63 18.48
C GLN A 179 23.71 -7.60 19.26
N GLU A 180 22.52 -7.98 19.72
CA GLU A 180 21.67 -7.12 20.54
C GLU A 180 22.26 -6.94 21.97
N SER A 181 22.14 -5.75 22.57
CA SER A 181 22.90 -5.33 23.77
C SER A 181 22.65 -6.14 25.06
N GLU A 182 21.66 -7.03 25.10
CA GLU A 182 21.37 -7.82 26.31
C GLU A 182 22.25 -9.08 26.40
N LEU A 183 23.28 -8.99 27.25
CA LEU A 183 24.28 -10.00 27.64
C LEU A 183 23.79 -11.43 28.00
N THR A 184 22.51 -11.75 27.93
CA THR A 184 21.96 -13.02 28.42
C THR A 184 21.28 -13.90 27.39
N LYS A 185 21.11 -13.45 26.13
CA LYS A 185 20.64 -14.30 25.03
C LYS A 185 21.40 -14.01 23.74
N ASP A 186 21.75 -15.06 23.00
CA ASP A 186 22.48 -15.04 21.72
C ASP A 186 21.53 -14.59 20.59
N ASN A 187 20.99 -13.37 20.74
CA ASN A 187 20.14 -12.73 19.76
C ASN A 187 21.04 -12.07 18.72
N ARG A 188 21.23 -12.76 17.60
CA ARG A 188 21.96 -12.22 16.44
C ARG A 188 20.95 -11.90 15.35
N LEU A 189 21.05 -10.68 14.83
CA LEU A 189 20.38 -10.29 13.60
C LEU A 189 21.36 -10.54 12.46
N GLU A 190 20.97 -11.43 11.55
CA GLU A 190 21.74 -11.72 10.35
C GLU A 190 21.34 -10.71 9.28
N LEU A 191 22.31 -9.91 8.83
CA LEU A 191 22.18 -8.91 7.77
C LEU A 191 23.12 -9.30 6.65
N GLU A 192 22.63 -9.38 5.43
CA GLU A 192 23.46 -9.63 4.25
C GLU A 192 23.52 -8.36 3.43
N VAL A 193 24.73 -7.84 3.22
CA VAL A 193 24.97 -6.71 2.31
C VAL A 193 25.37 -7.29 0.96
N ILE A 194 24.76 -6.78 -0.11
CA ILE A 194 24.87 -7.27 -1.47
C ILE A 194 25.31 -6.11 -2.37
N GLY A 195 26.41 -6.30 -3.07
CA GLY A 195 26.84 -5.45 -4.18
C GLY A 195 26.58 -6.17 -5.49
N GLU A 196 25.72 -5.60 -6.32
CA GLU A 196 25.27 -6.17 -7.59
C GLU A 196 25.81 -5.36 -8.76
N PHE A 197 26.43 -6.05 -9.72
CA PHE A 197 26.96 -5.48 -10.95
C PHE A 197 26.25 -6.14 -12.13
N THR A 198 25.37 -5.40 -12.80
CA THR A 198 24.54 -5.91 -13.88
C THR A 198 25.00 -5.32 -15.22
N ARG A 199 25.44 -6.18 -16.14
CA ARG A 199 25.83 -5.76 -17.49
C ARG A 199 24.60 -5.76 -18.38
N ASP A 200 24.28 -4.61 -18.94
CA ASP A 200 23.31 -4.53 -20.03
C ASP A 200 23.91 -5.11 -21.30
N THR A 201 23.22 -6.08 -21.89
CA THR A 201 23.67 -6.79 -23.09
C THR A 201 23.65 -5.92 -24.34
N ASP A 202 22.85 -4.84 -24.33
CA ASP A 202 22.66 -3.99 -25.50
C ASP A 202 23.66 -2.83 -25.53
N SER A 203 23.94 -2.21 -24.38
CA SER A 203 24.87 -1.08 -24.27
C SER A 203 26.28 -1.45 -23.77
N ASP A 204 26.48 -2.67 -23.26
CA ASP A 204 27.70 -3.11 -22.56
C ASP A 204 28.06 -2.27 -21.32
N ILE A 205 27.12 -1.43 -20.86
CA ILE A 205 27.26 -0.63 -19.64
C ILE A 205 26.99 -1.53 -18.43
N VAL A 206 27.78 -1.34 -17.37
CA VAL A 206 27.59 -2.05 -16.11
C VAL A 206 26.93 -1.13 -15.09
N PHE A 207 25.76 -1.51 -14.63
CA PHE A 207 25.05 -0.85 -13.53
C PHE A 207 25.50 -1.44 -12.20
N VAL A 208 25.64 -0.57 -11.21
CA VAL A 208 26.04 -0.93 -9.84
C VAL A 208 24.91 -0.59 -8.90
N ASP A 209 24.56 -1.55 -8.06
CA ASP A 209 23.61 -1.37 -6.96
C ASP A 209 24.18 -1.97 -5.67
N PHE A 210 23.93 -1.30 -4.56
CA PHE A 210 24.24 -1.82 -3.23
C PHE A 210 22.97 -1.82 -2.42
N TYR A 211 22.65 -2.97 -1.87
CA TYR A 211 21.49 -3.12 -1.00
C TYR A 211 21.81 -4.12 0.09
N HIS A 212 20.86 -4.29 0.99
CA HIS A 212 20.98 -5.25 2.06
C HIS A 212 19.69 -6.05 2.20
N THR A 213 19.79 -7.27 2.71
CA THR A 213 18.61 -8.01 3.13
C THR A 213 17.97 -7.28 4.31
N ARG A 214 16.64 -7.28 4.35
CA ARG A 214 15.92 -6.71 5.49
C ARG A 214 16.26 -7.51 6.73
N ILE A 215 16.25 -6.86 7.90
CA ILE A 215 16.45 -7.53 9.18
C ILE A 215 15.45 -8.70 9.27
N THR A 216 15.97 -9.92 9.26
CA THR A 216 15.18 -11.09 9.66
C THR A 216 15.04 -10.99 11.17
N ASN A 217 13.80 -10.90 11.66
CA ASN A 217 13.56 -10.97 13.10
C ASN A 217 13.84 -12.42 13.51
N SER A 218 15.10 -12.71 13.85
CA SER A 218 15.48 -14.03 14.34
C SER A 218 14.67 -14.32 15.60
N LYS A 219 14.20 -15.57 15.70
CA LYS A 219 13.28 -16.06 16.73
C LYS A 219 13.86 -15.86 18.14
N SER A 220 13.72 -14.67 18.73
CA SER A 220 14.12 -14.48 20.11
C SER A 220 13.37 -13.36 20.81
N SER A 221 12.76 -13.78 21.90
CA SER A 221 11.89 -13.08 22.83
C SER A 221 12.64 -12.04 23.68
N GLY A 222 12.00 -10.90 23.97
CA GLY A 222 12.28 -10.19 25.22
C GLY A 222 11.64 -8.82 25.36
N THR A 223 11.71 -7.98 24.33
CA THR A 223 11.31 -6.58 24.47
C THR A 223 9.82 -6.39 24.21
N PHE A 224 9.19 -5.46 24.95
CA PHE A 224 7.79 -5.07 24.77
C PHE A 224 7.49 -4.67 23.31
N LEU A 225 8.48 -4.07 22.64
CA LEU A 225 8.42 -3.73 21.21
C LEU A 225 8.32 -4.99 20.32
N HIS A 226 9.08 -6.04 20.60
CA HIS A 226 8.98 -7.29 19.84
C HIS A 226 7.65 -8.03 20.09
N GLY A 227 7.13 -7.94 21.33
CA GLY A 227 5.78 -8.40 21.64
C GLY A 227 4.72 -7.61 20.86
N SER A 228 4.88 -6.30 20.73
CA SER A 228 3.90 -5.42 20.07
C SER A 228 3.67 -5.75 18.60
N VAL A 229 4.73 -6.15 17.87
CA VAL A 229 4.66 -6.54 16.45
C VAL A 229 3.75 -7.76 16.23
N ILE A 230 3.63 -8.67 17.20
CA ILE A 230 2.75 -9.85 17.09
C ILE A 230 1.41 -9.59 17.80
N ILE A 231 1.45 -8.95 18.97
CA ILE A 231 0.27 -8.71 19.83
C ILE A 231 -0.74 -7.82 19.11
N PHE A 232 -0.30 -6.76 18.43
CA PHE A 232 -1.23 -5.85 17.76
C PHE A 232 -1.94 -6.49 16.55
N PRO A 233 -1.26 -7.14 15.58
CA PRO A 233 -1.94 -7.90 14.53
C PRO A 233 -2.82 -9.01 15.08
N ALA A 234 -2.40 -9.71 16.15
CA ALA A 234 -3.23 -10.74 16.77
C ALA A 234 -4.52 -10.15 17.37
N ALA A 235 -4.43 -9.00 18.04
CA ALA A 235 -5.60 -8.29 18.56
C ALA A 235 -6.54 -7.82 17.43
N VAL A 236 -5.99 -7.28 16.34
CA VAL A 236 -6.77 -6.91 15.15
C VAL A 236 -7.43 -8.14 14.53
N CYS A 237 -6.74 -9.27 14.46
CA CYS A 237 -7.30 -10.52 13.95
C CYS A 237 -8.48 -11.01 14.80
N VAL A 238 -8.37 -10.94 16.14
CA VAL A 238 -9.47 -11.30 17.05
C VAL A 238 -10.66 -10.35 16.86
N PHE A 239 -10.42 -9.05 16.80
CA PHE A 239 -11.49 -8.07 16.56
C PHE A 239 -12.15 -8.22 15.19
N GLY A 240 -11.36 -8.47 14.14
CA GLY A 240 -11.86 -8.79 12.81
C GLY A 240 -12.73 -10.05 12.80
N GLY A 241 -12.30 -11.11 13.48
CA GLY A 241 -13.09 -12.33 13.65
C GLY A 241 -14.42 -12.10 14.37
N ILE A 242 -14.42 -11.34 15.46
CA ILE A 242 -15.65 -10.94 16.17
C ILE A 242 -16.57 -10.14 15.24
N ALA A 243 -16.02 -9.17 14.49
CA ALA A 243 -16.78 -8.34 13.57
C ALA A 243 -17.40 -9.15 12.42
N ILE A 244 -16.68 -10.14 11.87
CA ILE A 244 -17.21 -11.09 10.88
C ILE A 244 -18.41 -11.84 11.46
N ILE A 245 -18.28 -12.43 12.66
CA ILE A 245 -19.37 -13.17 13.31
C ILE A 245 -20.60 -12.27 13.50
N LEU A 246 -20.42 -11.05 14.00
CA LEU A 246 -21.50 -10.09 14.19
C LEU A 246 -22.18 -9.70 12.86
N ASN A 247 -21.41 -9.47 11.80
CA ASN A 247 -21.93 -9.18 10.47
C ASN A 247 -22.69 -10.37 9.86
N SER A 248 -22.21 -11.60 10.08
CA SER A 248 -22.88 -12.83 9.64
C SER A 248 -24.21 -13.03 10.36
N ILE A 249 -24.25 -12.82 11.69
CA ILE A 249 -25.49 -12.87 12.47
C ILE A 249 -26.49 -11.83 11.94
N TYR A 250 -26.05 -10.58 11.75
CA TYR A 250 -26.90 -9.52 11.20
C TYR A 250 -27.45 -9.89 9.81
N THR A 251 -26.60 -10.39 8.91
CA THR A 251 -27.01 -10.80 7.56
C THR A 251 -28.04 -11.92 7.61
N TYR A 252 -27.85 -12.92 8.47
CA TYR A 252 -28.81 -13.99 8.69
C TYR A 252 -30.16 -13.47 9.21
N GLU A 253 -30.15 -12.56 10.17
CA GLU A 253 -31.38 -11.97 10.72
C GLU A 253 -32.16 -11.15 9.68
N VAL A 254 -31.47 -10.38 8.84
CA VAL A 254 -32.09 -9.63 7.73
C VAL A 254 -32.65 -10.58 6.69
N TYR A 255 -31.95 -11.67 6.38
CA TYR A 255 -32.44 -12.71 5.48
C TYR A 255 -33.72 -13.37 6.01
N MET A 256 -33.73 -13.80 7.28
CA MET A 256 -34.92 -14.42 7.90
C MET A 256 -36.11 -13.46 7.94
N PHE A 257 -35.89 -12.19 8.30
CA PHE A 257 -36.91 -11.16 8.24
C PHE A 257 -37.45 -10.95 6.82
N SER A 258 -36.57 -10.93 5.83
CA SER A 258 -36.94 -10.75 4.42
C SER A 258 -37.76 -11.93 3.90
N LYS A 259 -37.41 -13.15 4.32
CA LYS A 259 -38.16 -14.38 4.01
C LYS A 259 -39.59 -14.33 4.56
N GLU A 260 -39.75 -14.05 5.85
CA GLU A 260 -41.08 -13.94 6.47
C GLU A 260 -41.94 -12.85 5.81
N LYS A 261 -41.34 -11.72 5.46
CA LYS A 261 -42.04 -10.61 4.78
C LYS A 261 -42.42 -10.98 3.34
N ALA A 262 -41.53 -11.68 2.63
CA ALA A 262 -41.76 -12.15 1.27
C ALA A 262 -42.93 -13.15 1.20
N GLU A 263 -42.98 -14.10 2.13
CA GLU A 263 -44.06 -15.08 2.25
C GLU A 263 -45.41 -14.41 2.49
N ARG A 264 -45.47 -13.37 3.34
CA ARG A 264 -46.72 -12.63 3.61
C ARG A 264 -47.21 -11.81 2.41
N ASN A 265 -46.30 -11.36 1.55
CA ASN A 265 -46.59 -10.46 0.43
C ASN A 265 -46.53 -11.15 -0.94
N PHE A 266 -46.33 -12.47 -1.01
CA PHE A 266 -46.14 -13.24 -2.24
C PHE A 266 -45.04 -12.66 -3.17
N GLN A 267 -43.97 -12.14 -2.59
CA GLN A 267 -42.82 -11.58 -3.31
C GLN A 267 -41.61 -12.53 -3.24
N LYS A 268 -40.61 -12.33 -4.11
CA LYS A 268 -39.35 -13.07 -4.01
C LYS A 268 -38.54 -12.57 -2.82
N THR A 269 -37.97 -13.50 -2.05
CA THR A 269 -37.18 -13.18 -0.84
C THR A 269 -35.96 -12.33 -1.15
N MET A 270 -35.27 -12.60 -2.26
CA MET A 270 -34.03 -11.89 -2.62
C MET A 270 -34.27 -10.42 -2.97
N ASP A 271 -35.42 -10.08 -3.58
CA ASP A 271 -35.75 -8.71 -3.94
C ASP A 271 -35.93 -7.85 -2.68
N ILE A 272 -36.70 -8.36 -1.71
CA ILE A 272 -36.89 -7.72 -0.41
C ILE A 272 -35.57 -7.67 0.37
N PHE A 273 -34.76 -8.74 0.30
CA PHE A 273 -33.47 -8.78 0.95
C PHE A 273 -32.55 -7.67 0.43
N TRP A 274 -32.33 -7.55 -0.88
CA TRP A 274 -31.45 -6.52 -1.44
C TRP A 274 -32.00 -5.09 -1.26
N GLU A 275 -33.32 -4.92 -1.24
CA GLU A 275 -33.95 -3.63 -0.95
C GLU A 275 -33.77 -3.20 0.52
N LYS A 276 -33.54 -4.17 1.41
CA LYS A 276 -33.37 -3.92 2.84
C LYS A 276 -31.89 -3.89 3.20
N TYR A 277 -31.17 -4.97 2.91
CA TYR A 277 -29.78 -5.22 3.28
C TYR A 277 -28.87 -4.01 3.10
N ASP A 278 -28.08 -3.72 4.14
CA ASP A 278 -27.18 -2.59 4.12
C ASP A 278 -25.91 -2.94 3.33
N LYS A 279 -25.69 -2.24 2.21
CA LYS A 279 -24.52 -2.44 1.35
C LYS A 279 -23.20 -2.22 2.10
N TRP A 280 -23.20 -1.38 3.14
CA TRP A 280 -22.02 -1.19 4.00
C TRP A 280 -21.69 -2.43 4.84
N CYS A 281 -22.67 -3.29 5.15
CA CYS A 281 -22.41 -4.56 5.82
C CYS A 281 -21.67 -5.54 4.91
N PHE A 282 -21.98 -5.55 3.61
CA PHE A 282 -21.22 -6.34 2.63
C PHE A 282 -19.76 -5.87 2.55
N PHE A 283 -19.56 -4.55 2.40
CA PHE A 283 -18.23 -3.96 2.37
C PHE A 283 -17.45 -4.22 3.68
N SER A 284 -18.11 -4.10 4.83
CA SER A 284 -17.57 -4.43 6.15
C SER A 284 -17.11 -5.88 6.23
N PHE A 285 -17.90 -6.83 5.71
CA PHE A 285 -17.54 -8.24 5.69
C PHE A 285 -16.26 -8.49 4.86
N ILE A 286 -16.16 -7.88 3.66
CA ILE A 286 -14.96 -7.98 2.83
C ILE A 286 -13.75 -7.38 3.55
N CYS A 287 -13.90 -6.18 4.10
CA CYS A 287 -12.83 -5.47 4.81
C CYS A 287 -12.28 -6.31 5.99
N HIS A 288 -13.16 -6.84 6.84
CA HIS A 288 -12.74 -7.68 7.98
C HIS A 288 -12.13 -9.02 7.53
N THR A 289 -12.59 -9.59 6.42
CA THR A 289 -12.00 -10.81 5.86
C THR A 289 -10.58 -10.55 5.37
N ILE A 290 -10.36 -9.47 4.60
CA ILE A 290 -9.03 -9.05 4.17
C ILE A 290 -8.15 -8.80 5.39
N THR A 291 -8.63 -8.09 6.40
CA THR A 291 -7.91 -7.85 7.67
C THR A 291 -7.44 -9.12 8.36
N VAL A 292 -8.31 -10.11 8.53
CA VAL A 292 -7.95 -11.38 9.18
C VAL A 292 -6.89 -12.11 8.36
N ILE A 293 -7.03 -12.13 7.02
CA ILE A 293 -6.04 -12.73 6.12
C ILE A 293 -4.70 -11.98 6.23
N SER A 294 -4.69 -10.65 6.15
CA SER A 294 -3.50 -9.81 6.26
C SER A 294 -2.78 -10.03 7.59
N CYS A 295 -3.50 -9.98 8.71
CA CYS A 295 -2.91 -10.16 10.03
C CYS A 295 -2.37 -11.58 10.22
N THR A 296 -3.07 -12.59 9.71
CA THR A 296 -2.62 -13.98 9.80
C THR A 296 -1.35 -14.20 8.98
N LEU A 297 -1.32 -13.72 7.73
CA LEU A 297 -0.12 -13.79 6.89
C LEU A 297 1.04 -12.99 7.49
N TYR A 298 0.77 -11.83 8.09
CA TYR A 298 1.78 -11.03 8.78
C TYR A 298 2.31 -11.74 10.03
N ILE A 299 1.49 -12.44 10.82
CA ILE A 299 1.97 -13.20 11.97
C ILE A 299 2.82 -14.42 11.55
N ILE A 300 2.46 -15.08 10.44
CA ILE A 300 3.15 -16.29 9.96
C ILE A 300 4.44 -15.93 9.23
N TYR A 301 4.37 -14.98 8.29
CA TYR A 301 5.45 -14.65 7.34
C TYR A 301 6.00 -13.24 7.52
N GLY A 302 5.37 -12.36 8.31
CA GLY A 302 5.89 -11.02 8.59
C GLY A 302 7.14 -11.01 9.48
N LEU A 303 7.79 -12.15 9.66
CA LEU A 303 9.09 -12.29 10.31
C LEU A 303 10.14 -12.89 9.36
N ASP A 304 9.73 -13.35 8.18
CA ASP A 304 10.56 -14.03 7.19
C ASP A 304 10.59 -13.16 5.92
N TYR A 305 11.71 -12.49 5.70
CA TYR A 305 11.82 -11.39 4.74
C TYR A 305 13.03 -11.56 3.82
N GLU A 306 13.00 -12.60 2.98
CA GLU A 306 13.93 -12.71 1.85
C GLU A 306 13.53 -11.80 0.67
N ASP A 307 12.26 -11.36 0.59
CA ASP A 307 11.74 -10.52 -0.50
C ASP A 307 12.00 -9.02 -0.31
N GLN A 308 12.38 -8.32 -1.39
CA GLN A 308 12.64 -6.86 -1.44
C GLN A 308 11.44 -6.00 -0.97
N LEU A 309 10.20 -6.43 -1.25
CA LEU A 309 8.99 -5.79 -0.77
C LEU A 309 8.02 -6.83 -0.18
N PRO A 310 7.89 -6.92 1.15
CA PRO A 310 7.08 -7.96 1.75
C PRO A 310 5.61 -7.75 1.43
N PHE A 311 5.07 -8.69 0.65
CA PHE A 311 3.65 -8.72 0.27
C PHE A 311 2.72 -8.59 1.48
N THR A 312 3.14 -9.10 2.65
CA THR A 312 2.41 -9.00 3.92
C THR A 312 2.20 -7.55 4.37
N ASN A 313 3.20 -6.68 4.24
CA ASN A 313 3.10 -5.26 4.62
C ASN A 313 2.18 -4.51 3.67
N THR A 314 2.25 -4.80 2.38
CA THR A 314 1.34 -4.24 1.36
C THR A 314 -0.12 -4.62 1.66
N LEU A 315 -0.36 -5.88 2.00
CA LEU A 315 -1.70 -6.37 2.32
C LEU A 315 -2.24 -5.78 3.64
N MET A 316 -1.35 -5.53 4.63
CA MET A 316 -1.69 -4.81 5.86
C MET A 316 -2.02 -3.34 5.58
N ALA A 317 -1.26 -2.66 4.71
CA ALA A 317 -1.52 -1.29 4.31
C ALA A 317 -2.87 -1.16 3.59
N ILE A 318 -3.14 -2.01 2.59
CA ILE A 318 -4.44 -2.05 1.90
C ILE A 318 -5.58 -2.27 2.89
N SER A 319 -5.42 -3.23 3.81
CA SER A 319 -6.42 -3.52 4.84
C SER A 319 -6.71 -2.29 5.72
N SER A 320 -5.67 -1.61 6.22
CA SER A 320 -5.83 -0.39 7.03
C SER A 320 -6.55 0.74 6.26
N MET A 321 -6.23 0.93 4.98
CA MET A 321 -6.89 1.92 4.13
C MET A 321 -8.38 1.60 3.93
N LEU A 322 -8.75 0.33 3.75
CA LEU A 322 -10.15 -0.10 3.66
C LEU A 322 -10.91 0.18 4.96
N HIS A 323 -10.27 0.10 6.12
CA HIS A 323 -10.89 0.49 7.40
C HIS A 323 -11.15 1.99 7.48
N CYS A 324 -10.26 2.84 6.97
CA CYS A 324 -10.52 4.28 6.85
C CYS A 324 -11.80 4.54 6.04
N PHE A 325 -11.97 3.88 4.89
CA PHE A 325 -13.20 3.97 4.10
C PHE A 325 -14.42 3.38 4.81
N LEU A 326 -14.24 2.29 5.56
CA LEU A 326 -15.33 1.67 6.31
C LEU A 326 -15.91 2.61 7.37
N LEU A 327 -15.05 3.40 8.04
CA LEU A 327 -15.48 4.37 9.06
C LEU A 327 -16.39 5.48 8.50
N ILE A 328 -16.32 5.77 7.18
CA ILE A 328 -17.21 6.74 6.52
C ILE A 328 -18.69 6.37 6.72
N ARG A 329 -19.03 5.08 6.84
CA ARG A 329 -20.41 4.63 7.08
C ARG A 329 -21.03 5.24 8.33
N TYR A 330 -20.21 5.61 9.32
CA TYR A 330 -20.67 6.22 10.56
C TYR A 330 -21.05 7.69 10.41
N LEU A 331 -20.57 8.37 9.37
CA LEU A 331 -21.01 9.72 9.02
C LEU A 331 -22.49 9.75 8.60
N ARG A 332 -23.11 8.60 8.30
CA ARG A 332 -24.55 8.48 8.05
C ARG A 332 -25.43 8.94 9.21
N GLN A 333 -24.87 9.07 10.42
CA GLN A 333 -25.61 9.63 11.56
C GLN A 333 -26.06 11.07 11.29
N LYS A 334 -25.28 11.85 10.54
CA LYS A 334 -25.62 13.22 10.17
C LYS A 334 -26.00 13.26 8.68
N PRO A 335 -27.27 13.51 8.32
CA PRO A 335 -27.72 13.52 6.93
C PRO A 335 -26.91 14.48 6.05
N SER A 336 -26.51 15.64 6.58
CA SER A 336 -25.75 16.65 5.82
C SER A 336 -24.37 16.15 5.36
N THR A 337 -23.71 15.27 6.12
CA THR A 337 -22.41 14.69 5.73
C THR A 337 -22.59 13.51 4.78
N MET A 338 -23.71 12.79 4.87
CA MET A 338 -23.99 11.67 3.97
C MET A 338 -24.23 12.14 2.52
N ILE A 339 -24.72 13.37 2.32
CA ILE A 339 -24.85 13.97 0.98
C ILE A 339 -23.49 13.93 0.27
N ILE A 340 -22.40 14.33 0.94
CA ILE A 340 -21.05 14.34 0.36
C ILE A 340 -20.65 12.94 -0.11
N VAL A 341 -20.88 11.92 0.72
CA VAL A 341 -20.56 10.52 0.40
C VAL A 341 -21.37 10.02 -0.80
N ASN A 342 -22.67 10.34 -0.84
CA ASN A 342 -23.53 9.98 -1.97
C ASN A 342 -23.07 10.65 -3.27
N VAL A 343 -22.68 11.92 -3.21
CA VAL A 343 -22.16 12.67 -4.36
C VAL A 343 -20.87 12.06 -4.86
N ILE A 344 -19.95 11.68 -3.96
CA ILE A 344 -18.71 11.00 -4.35
C ILE A 344 -19.02 9.65 -5.02
N PHE A 345 -19.97 8.87 -4.48
CA PHE A 345 -20.30 7.57 -5.06
C PHE A 345 -21.02 7.70 -6.41
N ALA A 346 -22.05 8.53 -6.50
CA ALA A 346 -22.82 8.75 -7.71
C ALA A 346 -21.97 9.42 -8.81
N GLY A 347 -21.26 10.49 -8.46
CA GLY A 347 -20.35 11.19 -9.36
C GLY A 347 -19.15 10.33 -9.73
N GLY A 348 -18.62 9.54 -8.80
CA GLY A 348 -17.50 8.63 -9.03
C GLY A 348 -17.78 7.57 -10.09
N VAL A 349 -19.00 7.02 -10.15
CA VAL A 349 -19.38 6.06 -11.20
C VAL A 349 -19.38 6.73 -12.58
N THR A 350 -20.01 7.89 -12.71
CA THR A 350 -20.05 8.66 -13.97
C THR A 350 -18.65 9.13 -14.38
N PHE A 351 -17.86 9.58 -13.41
CA PHE A 351 -16.46 9.96 -13.59
C PHE A 351 -15.61 8.78 -14.08
N LEU A 352 -15.78 7.58 -13.52
CA LEU A 352 -15.06 6.40 -13.99
C LEU A 352 -15.42 6.03 -15.44
N GLN A 353 -16.70 6.16 -15.81
CA GLN A 353 -17.13 5.97 -17.20
C GLN A 353 -16.47 6.99 -18.14
N PHE A 354 -16.37 8.25 -17.71
CA PHE A 354 -15.65 9.29 -18.44
C PHE A 354 -14.14 8.97 -18.57
N LEU A 355 -13.49 8.55 -17.47
CA LEU A 355 -12.08 8.16 -17.48
C LEU A 355 -11.78 7.01 -18.43
N ILE A 356 -12.68 6.02 -18.53
CA ILE A 356 -12.53 4.92 -19.51
C ILE A 356 -12.49 5.47 -20.95
N GLY A 357 -13.29 6.51 -21.25
CA GLY A 357 -13.23 7.21 -22.52
C GLY A 357 -11.90 7.96 -22.73
N CYS A 358 -11.41 8.65 -21.70
CA CYS A 358 -10.13 9.35 -21.74
C CYS A 358 -8.91 8.41 -21.86
N LEU A 359 -9.01 7.18 -21.36
CA LEU A 359 -7.92 6.20 -21.38
C LEU A 359 -7.42 5.91 -22.80
N VAL A 360 -8.32 5.91 -23.80
CA VAL A 360 -7.94 5.71 -25.21
C VAL A 360 -7.05 6.85 -25.71
N ILE A 361 -7.40 8.10 -25.38
CA ILE A 361 -6.62 9.28 -25.75
C ILE A 361 -5.28 9.27 -25.00
N PHE A 362 -5.30 8.97 -23.70
CA PHE A 362 -4.10 8.82 -22.88
C PHE A 362 -3.14 7.77 -23.46
N ALA A 363 -3.63 6.58 -23.83
CA ALA A 363 -2.82 5.53 -24.43
C ALA A 363 -2.23 5.98 -25.78
N GLY A 364 -3.00 6.70 -26.60
CA GLY A 364 -2.51 7.28 -27.84
C GLY A 364 -1.37 8.28 -27.62
N TYR A 365 -1.54 9.19 -26.64
CA TYR A 365 -0.50 10.14 -26.26
C TYR A 365 0.73 9.47 -25.68
N LEU A 366 0.54 8.42 -24.88
CA LEU A 366 1.63 7.67 -24.26
C LEU A 366 2.46 6.95 -25.33
N VAL A 367 1.82 6.22 -26.25
CA VAL A 367 2.52 5.55 -27.35
C VAL A 367 3.24 6.56 -28.24
N LEU A 368 2.59 7.67 -28.58
CA LEU A 368 3.20 8.73 -29.36
C LEU A 368 4.39 9.36 -28.64
N GLY A 369 4.25 9.63 -27.34
CA GLY A 369 5.29 10.23 -26.52
C GLY A 369 6.52 9.33 -26.38
N CYS A 370 6.33 8.06 -26.03
CA CYS A 370 7.42 7.09 -25.96
C CYS A 370 8.09 6.86 -27.32
N SER A 371 7.32 6.82 -28.42
CA SER A 371 7.89 6.60 -29.75
C SER A 371 8.64 7.82 -30.29
N LEU A 372 8.15 9.03 -30.01
CA LEU A 372 8.80 10.25 -30.43
C LEU A 372 9.98 10.58 -29.54
N PHE A 373 9.80 10.58 -28.21
CA PHE A 373 10.72 11.15 -27.22
C PHE A 373 11.57 10.12 -26.46
N GLY A 374 11.22 8.83 -26.49
CA GLY A 374 11.85 7.84 -25.62
C GLY A 374 13.34 7.58 -25.87
N THR A 375 13.86 7.89 -27.06
CA THR A 375 15.28 7.71 -27.37
C THR A 375 16.18 8.81 -26.82
N TYR A 376 15.63 9.95 -26.42
CA TYR A 376 16.41 11.12 -25.97
C TYR A 376 15.93 11.74 -24.67
N CYS A 377 14.72 11.43 -24.22
CA CYS A 377 14.16 11.89 -22.97
C CYS A 377 13.92 10.71 -22.03
N ILE A 378 14.62 10.71 -20.89
CA ILE A 378 14.44 9.70 -19.83
C ILE A 378 12.98 9.61 -19.38
N ASN A 379 12.26 10.74 -19.41
CA ASN A 379 10.85 10.83 -19.04
C ASN A 379 9.93 9.97 -19.90
N PHE A 380 10.34 9.64 -21.12
CA PHE A 380 9.59 8.81 -22.06
C PHE A 380 10.31 7.51 -22.43
N ALA A 381 11.42 7.17 -21.76
CA ALA A 381 12.23 5.99 -22.08
C ALA A 381 11.45 4.67 -21.89
N THR A 382 10.54 4.64 -20.91
CA THR A 382 9.62 3.51 -20.70
C THR A 382 8.16 3.97 -20.70
N PHE A 383 7.24 3.05 -21.03
CA PHE A 383 5.79 3.29 -20.92
C PHE A 383 5.37 3.70 -19.50
N THR A 384 6.01 3.13 -18.48
CA THR A 384 5.71 3.46 -17.08
C THR A 384 6.12 4.90 -16.75
N GLN A 385 7.33 5.31 -17.13
CA GLN A 385 7.80 6.68 -16.91
C GLN A 385 6.96 7.70 -17.71
N GLY A 386 6.68 7.41 -18.99
CA GLY A 386 5.83 8.26 -19.81
C GLY A 386 4.42 8.40 -19.22
N ALA A 387 3.88 7.33 -18.63
CA ALA A 387 2.58 7.36 -17.96
C ALA A 387 2.60 8.23 -16.70
N VAL A 388 3.63 8.12 -15.86
CA VAL A 388 3.82 8.97 -14.67
C VAL A 388 3.85 10.43 -15.07
N VAL A 389 4.62 10.76 -16.11
CA VAL A 389 4.77 12.13 -16.63
C VAL A 389 3.45 12.68 -17.16
N LEU A 390 2.75 11.93 -18.00
CA LEU A 390 1.45 12.35 -18.53
C LEU A 390 0.40 12.53 -17.42
N ILE A 391 0.43 11.71 -16.38
CA ILE A 391 -0.43 11.83 -15.20
C ILE A 391 -0.06 13.04 -14.34
N ALA A 392 1.23 13.33 -14.16
CA ALA A 392 1.71 14.51 -13.44
C ALA A 392 1.18 15.80 -14.10
N ILE A 393 1.22 15.87 -15.43
CA ILE A 393 0.69 17.02 -16.19
C ILE A 393 -0.83 17.16 -16.02
N ILE A 394 -1.59 16.05 -15.93
CA ILE A 394 -3.04 16.12 -15.65
C ILE A 394 -3.31 16.85 -14.32
N HIS A 395 -2.38 16.75 -13.36
CA HIS A 395 -2.49 17.41 -12.05
C HIS A 395 -1.80 18.79 -12.00
N GLY A 396 -1.21 19.24 -13.11
CA GLY A 396 -0.51 20.53 -13.19
C GLY A 396 0.92 20.52 -12.67
N ASP A 397 1.52 19.33 -12.49
CA ASP A 397 2.85 19.15 -11.93
C ASP A 397 3.94 18.96 -13.01
N SER A 398 5.17 19.34 -12.69
CA SER A 398 6.39 19.19 -13.52
C SER A 398 6.27 19.60 -14.99
N ILE A 399 5.38 20.55 -15.30
CA ILE A 399 5.16 20.99 -16.70
C ILE A 399 6.42 21.63 -17.24
N GLN A 400 7.02 22.57 -16.50
CA GLN A 400 8.21 23.30 -16.94
C GLN A 400 9.42 22.38 -17.07
N ASP A 401 9.68 21.53 -16.06
CA ASP A 401 10.80 20.59 -16.05
C ASP A 401 10.76 19.67 -17.28
N LEU A 402 9.56 19.31 -17.74
CA LEU A 402 9.41 18.51 -18.95
C LEU A 402 9.72 19.28 -20.23
N TYR A 403 9.29 20.54 -20.34
CA TYR A 403 9.69 21.40 -21.46
C TYR A 403 11.22 21.53 -21.50
N ASP A 404 11.84 21.79 -20.35
CA ASP A 404 13.29 21.98 -20.24
C ASP A 404 14.05 20.68 -20.57
N SER A 405 13.62 19.53 -20.01
CA SER A 405 14.27 18.22 -20.23
C SER A 405 14.29 17.75 -21.68
N VAL A 406 13.34 18.23 -22.51
CA VAL A 406 13.24 17.81 -23.91
C VAL A 406 13.76 18.90 -24.86
N MET A 407 13.82 20.18 -24.44
CA MET A 407 14.37 21.27 -25.25
C MET A 407 15.90 21.25 -25.35
N ASP A 408 16.59 20.61 -24.41
CA ASP A 408 18.06 20.60 -24.35
C ASP A 408 18.74 19.74 -25.44
N ARG A 409 18.03 19.12 -26.40
CA ARG A 409 18.62 18.21 -27.40
C ARG A 409 18.20 18.49 -28.85
N ALA A 410 19.18 18.38 -29.76
CA ALA A 410 19.19 19.04 -31.08
C ALA A 410 18.46 18.31 -32.24
N ASP A 411 18.02 17.06 -32.05
CA ASP A 411 17.63 16.21 -33.18
C ASP A 411 16.15 16.33 -33.60
N LEU A 412 15.31 16.92 -32.75
CA LEU A 412 13.90 17.16 -33.05
C LEU A 412 13.60 18.66 -33.13
N PRO A 413 12.78 19.12 -34.08
CA PRO A 413 12.35 20.51 -34.08
C PRO A 413 11.54 20.83 -32.81
N TRP A 414 11.93 21.88 -32.09
CA TRP A 414 11.30 22.33 -30.84
C TRP A 414 9.76 22.46 -30.93
N TRP A 415 9.23 22.78 -32.11
CA TRP A 415 7.79 22.96 -32.32
C TRP A 415 7.00 21.65 -32.17
N VAL A 416 7.59 20.49 -32.51
CA VAL A 416 6.90 19.18 -32.38
C VAL A 416 6.60 18.91 -30.90
N LEU A 417 7.62 19.11 -30.05
CA LEU A 417 7.48 19.03 -28.60
C LEU A 417 6.44 20.05 -28.11
N PHE A 418 6.59 21.31 -28.52
CA PHE A 418 5.70 22.37 -28.09
C PHE A 418 4.22 22.03 -28.36
N PHE A 419 3.90 21.52 -29.56
CA PHE A 419 2.53 21.12 -29.87
C PHE A 419 2.10 19.87 -29.11
N TYR A 420 2.92 18.82 -29.03
CA TYR A 420 2.59 17.62 -28.27
C TYR A 420 2.22 17.97 -26.82
N MET A 421 3.09 18.73 -26.17
CA MET A 421 2.93 19.14 -24.78
C MET A 421 1.77 20.11 -24.57
N SER A 422 1.66 21.13 -25.42
CA SER A 422 0.60 22.15 -25.28
C SER A 422 -0.78 21.56 -25.53
N ILE A 423 -0.92 20.62 -26.48
CA ILE A 423 -2.21 19.96 -26.75
C ILE A 423 -2.55 19.01 -25.60
N TRP A 424 -1.59 18.24 -25.07
CA TRP A 424 -1.84 17.39 -23.90
C TRP A 424 -2.23 18.21 -22.67
N ALA A 425 -1.48 19.28 -22.36
CA ALA A 425 -1.76 20.17 -21.24
C ALA A 425 -3.12 20.86 -21.39
N PHE A 426 -3.45 21.36 -22.59
CA PHE A 426 -4.77 21.93 -22.87
C PHE A 426 -5.89 20.90 -22.70
N PHE A 427 -5.73 19.70 -23.27
CA PHE A 427 -6.71 18.64 -23.17
C PHE A 427 -6.92 18.19 -21.72
N SER A 428 -5.85 17.93 -20.97
CA SER A 428 -5.91 17.44 -19.60
C SER A 428 -6.43 18.52 -18.62
N LEU A 429 -5.80 19.69 -18.58
CA LEU A 429 -6.11 20.73 -17.60
C LEU A 429 -7.36 21.54 -17.94
N THR A 430 -7.66 21.74 -19.22
CA THR A 430 -8.81 22.56 -19.63
C THR A 430 -10.04 21.72 -19.95
N ILE A 431 -9.89 20.57 -20.61
CA ILE A 431 -11.05 19.76 -21.03
C ILE A 431 -11.36 18.71 -19.97
N MET A 432 -10.43 17.80 -19.66
CA MET A 432 -10.69 16.69 -18.73
C MET A 432 -11.01 17.20 -17.33
N PHE A 433 -10.23 18.14 -16.80
CA PHE A 433 -10.44 18.67 -15.46
C PHE A 433 -11.80 19.38 -15.31
N ASN A 434 -12.18 20.25 -16.26
CA ASN A 434 -13.46 20.96 -16.20
C ASN A 434 -14.67 20.02 -16.37
N ILE A 435 -14.59 19.02 -17.25
CA ILE A 435 -15.65 18.00 -17.36
C ILE A 435 -15.77 17.22 -16.04
N SER A 436 -14.65 16.88 -15.41
CA SER A 436 -14.64 16.17 -14.13
C SER A 436 -15.33 16.98 -13.03
N ILE A 437 -15.04 18.28 -12.93
CA ILE A 437 -15.73 19.20 -12.01
C ILE A 437 -17.24 19.23 -12.32
N SER A 438 -17.60 19.37 -13.59
CA SER A 438 -19.00 19.44 -14.02
C SER A 438 -19.79 18.18 -13.65
N ILE A 439 -19.19 16.98 -13.78
CA ILE A 439 -19.81 15.71 -13.36
C ILE A 439 -20.12 15.69 -11.86
N PHE A 440 -19.18 16.15 -11.02
CA PHE A 440 -19.39 16.19 -9.58
C PHE A 440 -20.39 17.28 -9.17
N GLU A 441 -20.40 18.42 -9.85
CA GLU A 441 -21.37 19.50 -9.63
C GLU A 441 -22.81 19.07 -10.00
N GLU A 442 -22.98 18.37 -11.12
CA GLU A 442 -24.28 17.79 -11.51
C GLU A 442 -24.74 16.74 -10.49
N SER A 443 -23.83 15.88 -10.05
CA SER A 443 -24.12 14.86 -9.03
C SER A 443 -24.53 15.50 -7.69
N LEU A 444 -23.85 16.58 -7.28
CA LEU A 444 -24.21 17.36 -6.10
C LEU A 444 -25.61 17.96 -6.22
N THR A 445 -25.88 18.59 -7.35
CA THR A 445 -27.17 19.22 -7.63
C THR A 445 -28.30 18.21 -7.54
N ARG A 446 -28.13 17.03 -8.16
CA ARG A 446 -29.11 15.94 -8.13
C ARG A 446 -29.37 15.40 -6.72
N GLU A 447 -28.33 15.23 -5.91
CA GLU A 447 -28.48 14.76 -4.52
C GLU A 447 -29.19 15.79 -3.63
N ILE A 448 -28.91 17.09 -3.82
CA ILE A 448 -29.61 18.18 -3.10
C ILE A 448 -31.10 18.18 -3.45
N PHE A 449 -31.46 18.07 -4.73
CA PHE A 449 -32.87 18.00 -5.15
C PHE A 449 -33.58 16.77 -4.61
N THR A 450 -32.90 15.61 -4.62
CA THR A 450 -33.46 14.36 -4.06
C THR A 450 -33.71 14.51 -2.56
N GLY A 451 -32.76 15.07 -1.81
CA GLY A 451 -32.91 15.33 -0.37
C GLY A 451 -34.05 16.30 -0.05
N SER A 452 -34.26 17.33 -0.88
CA SER A 452 -35.38 18.28 -0.74
C SER A 452 -36.74 17.60 -0.93
N ASN A 453 -36.87 16.77 -1.97
CA ASN A 453 -38.11 16.02 -2.24
C ASN A 453 -38.43 14.99 -1.16
N GLU A 454 -37.42 14.29 -0.63
CA GLU A 454 -37.61 13.37 0.50
C GLU A 454 -38.06 14.10 1.77
N HIS A 455 -37.52 15.29 2.04
CA HIS A 455 -37.98 16.12 3.16
C HIS A 455 -39.44 16.56 2.99
N ALA A 456 -39.84 16.98 1.78
CA ALA A 456 -41.22 17.34 1.48
C ALA A 456 -42.18 16.14 1.68
N GLN A 457 -41.82 14.95 1.19
CA GLN A 457 -42.61 13.73 1.39
C GLN A 457 -42.66 13.27 2.86
N GLN A 458 -41.59 13.47 3.63
CA GLN A 458 -41.60 13.18 5.07
C GLN A 458 -42.53 14.13 5.84
N ILE A 459 -42.56 15.41 5.50
CA ILE A 459 -43.49 16.38 6.09
C ILE A 459 -44.93 16.00 5.73
N GLU A 460 -45.19 15.65 4.46
CA GLU A 460 -46.52 15.26 3.99
C GLU A 460 -47.01 13.94 4.63
N THR A 461 -46.12 12.96 4.81
CA THR A 461 -46.47 11.72 5.53
C THR A 461 -46.64 11.94 7.04
N LEU A 462 -45.93 12.89 7.65
CA LEU A 462 -46.16 13.31 9.03
C LEU A 462 -47.51 14.02 9.19
N THR A 463 -47.87 14.93 8.29
CA THR A 463 -49.18 15.61 8.32
C THR A 463 -50.34 14.66 8.02
N MET A 464 -50.14 13.66 7.16
CA MET A 464 -51.14 12.60 6.90
C MET A 464 -51.26 11.58 8.05
N ASN A 465 -50.24 11.38 8.88
CA ASN A 465 -50.35 10.49 10.05
C ASN A 465 -50.87 11.19 11.32
N LEU A 466 -51.03 12.51 11.30
CA LEU A 466 -51.66 13.25 12.40
C LEU A 466 -53.18 13.01 12.42
N PRO A 467 -53.79 12.82 13.62
CA PRO A 467 -55.24 12.71 13.78
C PRO A 467 -55.95 13.90 13.14
N ARG A 468 -57.14 13.69 12.56
CA ARG A 468 -57.92 14.73 11.86
C ARG A 468 -58.08 16.03 12.68
N SER A 469 -58.10 15.95 14.00
CA SER A 469 -58.19 17.10 14.92
C SER A 469 -56.97 18.04 14.91
N TYR A 470 -55.80 17.57 14.44
CA TYR A 470 -54.56 18.34 14.36
C TYR A 470 -54.28 18.89 12.95
N ARG A 471 -55.05 18.48 11.93
CA ARG A 471 -54.88 18.95 10.54
C ARG A 471 -55.52 20.31 10.24
N THR A 472 -56.35 20.83 11.15
CA THR A 472 -57.07 22.11 10.96
C THR A 472 -56.40 23.30 11.63
N VAL A 473 -55.24 23.11 12.27
CA VAL A 473 -54.55 24.16 13.05
C VAL A 473 -53.23 24.59 12.39
N PHE A 474 -52.77 23.90 11.35
CA PHE A 474 -51.56 24.23 10.59
C PHE A 474 -51.87 24.42 9.11
#